data_AF-A0A959EIZ0-F1
#
_entry.id   AF-A0A959EIZ0-F1
#
_cell.length_a   1.000
_cell.length_b   1.000
_cell.length_c   1.000
_cell.angle_alpha   90.00
_cell.angle_beta   90.00
_cell.angle_gamma   90.00
#
_symmetry.space_group_name_H-M   'P 1'
#
loop_
_entity.id
_entity.type
_entity.pdbx_description
1 polymer ?
#
loop_
_entity_poly.entity_id
_entity_poly.type
_entity_poly.pdbx_seq_one_letter_code
_entity_poly.pdbx_strand_id
1 'polypeptide(L)'
;FLGASAVIYVFDLSRPATRNNMEADLSLIRRALPGCLVRIVGNKKDLLGHEEFQARERETNADYYTSAKDGENVERLFMGVGQELVKGVLGD
;
A
#
# COMPACT_ATOMS: atom_id res chain seq x y z
N PHE A 1 -7.96 -15.70 3.98
CA PHE A 1 -6.59 -15.33 3.55
C PHE A 1 -5.48 -16.01 4.38
N LEU A 2 -5.71 -17.18 4.99
CA LEU A 2 -4.79 -17.83 5.96
C LEU A 2 -3.49 -18.42 5.37
N GLY A 3 -3.07 -17.95 4.19
CA GLY A 3 -1.83 -18.35 3.51
C GLY A 3 -1.31 -17.28 2.55
N ALA A 4 -1.71 -16.01 2.74
CA ALA A 4 -1.20 -14.92 1.93
C ALA A 4 0.26 -14.61 2.29
N SER A 5 1.13 -14.55 1.28
CA SER A 5 2.53 -14.13 1.45
C SER A 5 2.68 -12.61 1.47
N ALA A 6 1.76 -11.89 0.82
CA ALA A 6 1.71 -10.44 0.82
C ALA A 6 0.26 -9.91 0.89
N VAL A 7 0.12 -8.73 1.49
CA VAL A 7 -1.11 -7.94 1.53
C VAL A 7 -0.80 -6.53 1.02
N ILE A 8 -1.59 -6.08 0.05
CA ILE A 8 -1.60 -4.69 -0.42
C ILE A 8 -2.80 -4.01 0.22
N TYR A 9 -2.55 -3.14 1.20
CA TYR A 9 -3.58 -2.35 1.88
C TYR A 9 -3.76 -1.02 1.14
N VAL A 10 -4.90 -0.84 0.50
CA VAL A 10 -5.16 0.32 -0.37
C VAL A 10 -6.12 1.29 0.31
N PHE A 11 -5.78 2.58 0.30
CA PHE A 11 -6.68 3.67 0.66
C PHE A 11 -6.80 4.70 -0.47
N ASP A 12 -7.82 5.55 -0.41
CA ASP A 12 -8.10 6.54 -1.44
C ASP A 12 -7.52 7.91 -1.03
N LEU A 13 -6.57 8.42 -1.79
CA LEU A 13 -5.90 9.69 -1.49
C LEU A 13 -6.85 10.90 -1.55
N SER A 14 -7.91 10.83 -2.37
CA SER A 14 -8.93 11.88 -2.46
C SER A 14 -9.90 11.87 -1.28
N ARG A 15 -9.91 10.81 -0.46
CA ARG A 15 -10.85 10.63 0.65
C ARG A 15 -10.11 10.22 1.93
N PRO A 16 -9.63 11.19 2.72
CA PRO A 16 -8.87 10.93 3.95
C PRO A 16 -9.58 10.00 4.93
N ALA A 17 -10.92 10.04 4.98
CA ALA A 17 -11.73 9.17 5.83
C ALA A 17 -11.52 7.67 5.57
N THR A 18 -11.05 7.28 4.38
CA THR A 18 -10.74 5.87 4.05
C THR A 18 -9.53 5.32 4.82
N ARG A 19 -8.74 6.20 5.46
CA ARG A 19 -7.60 5.82 6.30
C ARG A 19 -7.93 5.76 7.79
N ASN A 20 -9.10 6.23 8.22
CA ASN A 20 -9.41 6.37 9.65
C ASN A 20 -9.25 5.06 10.45
N ASN A 21 -9.51 3.92 9.82
CA ASN A 21 -9.39 2.61 10.46
C ASN A 21 -8.10 1.87 10.11
N MET A 22 -7.18 2.48 9.36
CA MET A 22 -5.98 1.83 8.82
C MET A 22 -5.14 1.19 9.92
N GLU A 23 -4.94 1.85 11.05
CA GLU A 23 -4.14 1.28 12.14
C GLU A 23 -4.79 0.02 12.74
N ALA A 24 -6.12 0.06 12.95
CA ALA A 24 -6.86 -1.08 13.45
C ALA A 24 -6.85 -2.25 12.45
N ASP A 25 -7.06 -1.95 11.16
CA ASP A 25 -7.03 -2.95 10.09
C ASP A 25 -5.64 -3.60 9.97
N LEU A 26 -4.58 -2.79 9.94
CA LEU A 26 -3.21 -3.27 9.86
C LEU A 26 -2.83 -4.09 11.08
N SER A 27 -3.31 -3.71 12.28
CA SER A 27 -3.12 -4.50 13.50
C SER A 27 -3.79 -5.87 13.39
N LEU A 28 -5.03 -5.92 12.88
CA LEU A 28 -5.75 -7.17 12.65
C LEU A 28 -5.04 -8.05 11.62
N ILE A 29 -4.61 -7.47 10.50
CA ILE A 29 -3.87 -8.18 9.44
C ILE A 29 -2.58 -8.78 9.98
N ARG A 30 -1.75 -7.98 10.68
CA ARG A 30 -0.47 -8.43 11.24
C ARG A 30 -0.65 -9.53 12.29
N ARG A 31 -1.73 -9.47 13.08
CA ARG A 31 -2.07 -10.52 14.05
C ARG A 31 -2.53 -11.81 13.36
N ALA A 32 -3.32 -11.70 12.31
CA ALA A 32 -3.86 -12.85 11.58
C ALA A 32 -2.82 -13.52 10.66
N LEU A 33 -1.84 -12.75 10.16
CA LEU A 33 -0.85 -13.17 9.18
C LEU A 33 0.57 -12.75 9.63
N PRO A 34 1.11 -13.35 10.71
CA PRO A 34 2.46 -13.06 11.15
C PRO A 34 3.48 -13.39 10.06
N GLY A 35 4.39 -12.46 9.75
CA GLY A 35 5.41 -12.61 8.71
C GLY A 35 4.95 -12.30 7.28
N CYS A 36 3.67 -11.99 7.06
CA CYS A 36 3.19 -11.55 5.75
C CYS A 36 3.75 -10.16 5.41
N LEU A 37 4.23 -10.00 4.17
CA LEU A 37 4.63 -8.70 3.65
C LEU A 37 3.41 -7.79 3.54
N VAL A 38 3.44 -6.61 4.14
CA VAL A 38 2.33 -5.63 4.01
C VAL A 38 2.86 -4.37 3.32
N ARG A 39 2.14 -3.92 2.29
CA ARG A 39 2.38 -2.65 1.60
C ARG A 39 1.14 -1.76 1.67
N ILE A 40 1.32 -0.54 2.16
CA ILE A 40 0.30 0.49 2.24
C ILE A 40 0.36 1.32 0.95
N VAL A 41 -0.77 1.47 0.27
CA VAL A 41 -0.84 2.11 -1.04
C VAL A 41 -1.89 3.21 -1.02
N GLY A 42 -1.46 4.44 -1.29
CA GLY A 42 -2.36 5.53 -1.61
C GLY A 42 -2.77 5.46 -3.07
N ASN A 43 -4.04 5.23 -3.36
CA ASN A 43 -4.57 5.11 -4.71
C ASN A 43 -5.37 6.37 -5.12
N LYS A 44 -5.66 6.48 -6.42
CA LYS A 44 -6.35 7.61 -7.06
C LYS A 44 -5.55 8.91 -7.05
N LYS A 45 -4.23 8.79 -7.20
CA LYS A 45 -3.34 9.94 -7.32
C LYS A 45 -3.78 10.91 -8.44
N ASP A 46 -4.41 10.39 -9.49
CA ASP A 46 -4.94 11.15 -10.63
C ASP A 46 -6.00 12.19 -10.27
N LEU A 47 -6.65 12.05 -9.10
CA LEU A 47 -7.67 12.99 -8.64
C LEU A 47 -7.09 14.19 -7.89
N LEU A 48 -5.78 14.22 -7.64
CA LEU A 48 -5.12 15.25 -6.85
C LEU A 48 -4.25 16.15 -7.74
N GLY A 49 -4.31 17.46 -7.49
CA GLY A 49 -3.32 18.41 -8.00
C GLY A 49 -1.96 18.22 -7.33
N HIS A 50 -0.91 18.86 -7.87
CA HIS A 50 0.46 18.72 -7.35
C HIS A 50 0.59 19.11 -5.87
N GLU A 51 0.05 20.27 -5.47
CA GLU A 51 0.13 20.77 -4.09
C GLU A 51 -0.67 19.88 -3.12
N GLU A 52 -1.85 19.45 -3.52
CA GLU A 52 -2.70 18.58 -2.70
C GLU A 52 -2.04 17.21 -2.53
N PHE A 53 -1.46 16.66 -3.59
CA PHE A 53 -0.68 15.43 -3.52
C PHE A 53 0.50 15.57 -2.54
N GLN A 54 1.28 16.65 -2.61
CA GLN A 54 2.38 16.85 -1.67
C GLN A 54 1.91 16.93 -0.21
N ALA A 55 0.76 17.56 0.05
CA ALA A 55 0.18 17.59 1.39
C ALA A 55 -0.21 16.18 1.84
N ARG A 56 -0.92 15.41 0.99
CA ARG A 56 -1.33 14.03 1.30
C ARG A 56 -0.15 13.09 1.46
N GLU A 57 0.89 13.23 0.66
CA GLU A 57 2.10 12.41 0.73
C GLU A 57 2.79 12.56 2.10
N ARG A 58 2.90 13.80 2.61
CA ARG A 58 3.45 14.09 3.94
C ARG A 58 2.60 13.54 5.08
N GLU A 59 1.28 13.51 4.92
CA GLU A 59 0.35 13.00 5.93
C GLU A 59 0.26 11.47 5.97
N THR A 60 0.41 10.82 4.81
CA THR A 60 0.05 9.40 4.65
C THR A 60 1.22 8.44 4.74
N ASN A 61 2.40 8.85 4.30
CA ASN A 61 3.62 8.03 4.30
C ASN A 61 3.36 6.60 3.77
N ALA A 62 2.61 6.50 2.66
CA ALA A 62 2.36 5.23 2.00
C ALA A 62 3.64 4.70 1.33
N ASP A 63 3.75 3.39 1.17
CA ASP A 63 4.88 2.77 0.47
C ASP A 63 4.84 3.09 -1.04
N TYR A 64 3.64 3.21 -1.60
CA TYR A 64 3.41 3.57 -2.99
C TYR A 64 2.22 4.51 -3.16
N TYR A 65 2.32 5.41 -4.14
CA TYR A 65 1.21 6.24 -4.62
C TYR A 65 0.88 5.87 -6.06
N THR A 66 -0.36 5.48 -6.31
CA THR A 66 -0.79 4.87 -7.58
C THR A 66 -2.03 5.54 -8.18
N SER A 67 -2.18 5.43 -9.49
CA SER A 67 -3.44 5.62 -10.21
C SER A 67 -3.78 4.30 -10.90
N ALA A 68 -4.74 3.55 -10.36
CA ALA A 68 -5.24 2.35 -11.03
C ALA A 68 -5.92 2.67 -12.39
N LYS A 69 -6.43 3.90 -12.55
CA LYS A 69 -7.09 4.38 -13.76
C LYS A 69 -6.08 4.58 -14.90
N ASP A 70 -4.93 5.20 -14.60
CA ASP A 70 -3.92 5.54 -15.60
C ASP A 70 -2.75 4.54 -15.63
N GLY A 71 -2.76 3.55 -14.72
CA GLY A 71 -1.69 2.57 -14.55
C GLY A 71 -0.46 3.12 -13.81
N GLU A 72 -0.49 4.37 -13.34
CA GLU A 72 0.66 5.02 -12.71
C GLU A 72 1.13 4.23 -11.48
N ASN A 73 2.41 3.85 -11.47
CA ASN A 73 3.12 3.10 -10.41
C ASN A 73 2.53 1.72 -10.06
N VAL A 74 1.53 1.22 -10.78
CA VAL A 74 0.90 -0.08 -10.50
C VAL A 74 1.90 -1.23 -10.72
N GLU A 75 2.59 -1.24 -11.86
CA GLU A 75 3.62 -2.25 -12.15
C GLU A 75 4.75 -2.20 -11.10
N ARG A 76 5.21 -0.99 -10.76
CA ARG A 76 6.27 -0.78 -9.78
C ARG A 76 5.91 -1.35 -8.40
N LEU A 77 4.66 -1.19 -7.97
CA LEU A 77 4.14 -1.78 -6.73
C LEU A 77 4.26 -3.32 -6.78
N PHE A 78 3.73 -3.96 -7.82
CA PHE A 78 3.75 -5.43 -7.91
C PHE A 78 5.16 -6.00 -8.09
N MET A 79 6.01 -5.34 -8.87
CA MET A 79 7.42 -5.73 -9.02
C MET A 79 8.17 -5.62 -7.69
N GLY A 80 7.95 -4.56 -6.91
CA GLY A 80 8.54 -4.40 -5.58
C GLY A 80 8.10 -5.50 -4.61
N VAL A 81 6.79 -5.79 -4.56
CA VAL A 81 6.26 -6.91 -3.76
C VAL A 81 6.90 -8.24 -4.17
N GLY A 82 6.96 -8.54 -5.46
CA GLY A 82 7.56 -9.78 -5.95
C GLY A 82 9.04 -9.91 -5.60
N GLN A 83 9.82 -8.85 -5.76
CA GLN A 83 11.24 -8.83 -5.40
C GLN A 83 11.47 -9.08 -3.91
N GLU A 84 10.65 -8.48 -3.05
CA GLU A 84 10.78 -8.69 -1.60
C GLU A 84 10.39 -10.10 -1.17
N LEU A 85 9.34 -10.66 -1.76
CA LEU A 85 8.98 -12.06 -1.51
C LEU A 85 10.10 -13.01 -1.92
N VAL A 86 10.73 -12.80 -3.07
CA VAL A 86 11.87 -13.64 -3.52
C VAL A 86 13.07 -13.49 -2.59
N LYS A 87 13.40 -12.27 -2.16
CA LYS A 87 14.50 -12.05 -1.20
C LYS A 87 14.24 -12.73 0.15
N GLY A 88 13.01 -12.66 0.65
CA GLY A 88 12.61 -13.33 1.89
C GLY A 88 12.63 -14.86 1.81
N VAL A 89 12.58 -15.44 0.60
CA VAL A 89 12.69 -16.89 0.37
C VAL A 89 14.14 -17.34 0.18
N LEU A 90 15.01 -16.48 -0.34
CA LEU A 90 16.43 -16.78 -0.62
C LEU A 90 17.39 -16.36 0.50
N GLY A 91 16.87 -15.72 1.55
CA GLY A 91 17.63 -15.34 2.74
C GLY A 91 17.29 -16.24 3.91
N ASP A 92 17.87 -17.45 3.91
CA ASP A 92 18.17 -18.32 5.07
C ASP A 92 19.31 -19.28 4.67
#